data_AF-A0AAD6S2L3-F1
#
_entry.id   AF-A0AAD6S2L3-F1
#
_cell.length_a   1.000
_cell.length_b   1.000
_cell.length_c   1.000
_cell.angle_alpha   90.00
_cell.angle_beta   90.00
_cell.angle_gamma   90.00
#
_symmetry.space_group_name_H-M   'P 1'
#
loop_
_entity.id
_entity.type
_entity.pdbx_description
1 polymer ?
#
loop_
_entity_poly.entity_id
_entity_poly.type
_entity_poly.pdbx_seq_one_letter_code
_entity_poly.pdbx_strand_id
1 'polypeptide(L)'
;QITDEACKLHLEDSDSIEEHIHIIIAGSVEDFPEDDTSDSAAKFAAQIARASITDKTRSNHVRIIKAYIRYHLRRNPKWNAKEVTVQTPQDINMFITQKCGPAADGFEGRKYSTAVSTRAALTLWYRTIRPNESIVEWRMEEDTKAWRGLPTRSPEVSRFMIGLEKTKAKAGEVSQSARALSLQDMHRLHDLCLDPKASIAEQRAGIIRYTAYLLAWLMMLRIEEVVRPQFSSVDMIPGEREYVEISLITRKSAQTGVTHSWRLYANDLDPKICPVRALIRLAMTYGDNVRLSGPLFLRVNAAGAINQAQPIVSSSGSPSSFG
;
A
#
# COMPACT_ATOMS: atom_id res chain seq x y z
N GLN A 1 -49.02 -10.62 6.36
CA GLN A 1 -48.55 -11.61 5.36
C GLN A 1 -47.92 -10.96 4.12
N ILE A 2 -48.36 -9.78 3.65
CA ILE A 2 -47.74 -9.08 2.50
C ILE A 2 -46.35 -8.46 2.82
N THR A 3 -46.04 -8.18 4.10
CA THR A 3 -44.78 -7.54 4.52
C THR A 3 -43.58 -8.48 4.57
N ASP A 4 -43.78 -9.77 4.85
CA ASP A 4 -42.70 -10.76 4.93
C ASP A 4 -42.25 -11.24 3.54
N GLU A 5 -43.17 -11.33 2.58
CA GLU A 5 -42.85 -11.68 1.19
C GLU A 5 -42.07 -10.56 0.48
N ALA A 6 -42.41 -9.29 0.73
CA ALA A 6 -41.67 -8.15 0.18
C ALA A 6 -40.23 -8.07 0.74
N CYS A 7 -40.04 -8.34 2.03
CA CYS A 7 -38.70 -8.43 2.63
C CYS A 7 -37.89 -9.60 2.06
N LYS A 8 -38.53 -10.72 1.75
CA LYS A 8 -37.88 -11.92 1.21
C LYS A 8 -37.41 -11.74 -0.24
N LEU A 9 -38.25 -11.14 -1.09
CA LEU A 9 -37.90 -10.81 -2.48
C LEU A 9 -36.72 -9.82 -2.57
N HIS A 10 -36.65 -8.82 -1.67
CA HIS A 10 -35.54 -7.86 -1.65
C HIS A 10 -34.22 -8.45 -1.14
N LEU A 11 -34.26 -9.48 -0.29
CA LEU A 11 -33.07 -10.23 0.12
C LEU A 11 -32.54 -11.10 -1.03
N GLU A 12 -33.44 -11.71 -1.81
CA GLU A 12 -33.09 -12.49 -3.01
C GLU A 12 -32.44 -11.59 -4.11
N ASP A 13 -32.92 -10.36 -4.29
CA ASP A 13 -32.29 -9.37 -5.19
C ASP A 13 -30.92 -8.90 -4.68
N SER A 14 -30.76 -8.74 -3.35
CA SER A 14 -29.47 -8.40 -2.73
C SER A 14 -28.45 -9.53 -2.90
N ASP A 15 -28.87 -10.78 -2.71
CA ASP A 15 -28.02 -11.97 -2.88
C ASP A 15 -27.62 -12.14 -4.36
N SER A 16 -28.55 -11.88 -5.29
CA SER A 16 -28.27 -11.82 -6.72
C SER A 16 -27.22 -10.74 -7.06
N ILE A 17 -27.34 -9.52 -6.52
CA ILE A 17 -26.31 -8.48 -6.71
C ILE A 17 -24.98 -8.93 -6.10
N GLU A 18 -24.97 -9.50 -4.89
CA GLU A 18 -23.75 -9.98 -4.22
C GLU A 18 -23.02 -11.10 -4.97
N GLU A 19 -23.74 -12.00 -5.64
CA GLU A 19 -23.19 -13.04 -6.51
C GLU A 19 -22.63 -12.45 -7.81
N HIS A 20 -23.33 -11.47 -8.39
CA HIS A 20 -22.91 -10.82 -9.62
C HIS A 20 -21.77 -9.81 -9.44
N ILE A 21 -21.49 -9.28 -8.24
CA ILE A 21 -20.36 -8.34 -8.01
C ILE A 21 -19.03 -8.92 -8.49
N HIS A 22 -18.78 -10.22 -8.28
CA HIS A 22 -17.54 -10.85 -8.74
C HIS A 22 -17.46 -10.87 -10.26
N ILE A 23 -18.58 -11.14 -10.94
CA ILE A 23 -18.68 -11.16 -12.40
C ILE A 23 -18.57 -9.74 -12.97
N ILE A 24 -19.29 -8.78 -12.38
CA ILE A 24 -19.27 -7.37 -12.79
C ILE A 24 -17.85 -6.81 -12.63
N ILE A 25 -17.20 -7.01 -11.48
CA ILE A 25 -15.82 -6.53 -11.26
C ILE A 25 -14.81 -7.29 -12.12
N ALA A 26 -15.04 -8.58 -12.42
CA ALA A 26 -14.20 -9.33 -13.34
C ALA A 26 -14.31 -8.81 -14.79
N GLY A 27 -15.54 -8.55 -15.28
CA GLY A 27 -15.81 -8.02 -16.61
C GLY A 27 -15.41 -6.55 -16.79
N SER A 28 -15.49 -5.71 -15.75
CA SER A 28 -15.03 -4.31 -15.83
C SER A 28 -13.52 -4.14 -15.95
N VAL A 29 -12.73 -5.20 -15.78
CA VAL A 29 -11.29 -5.17 -16.09
C VAL A 29 -11.05 -5.28 -17.60
N GLU A 30 -12.04 -5.75 -18.36
CA GLU A 30 -12.00 -5.87 -19.83
C GLU A 30 -12.38 -4.54 -20.52
N ASP A 31 -13.29 -3.75 -19.93
CA ASP A 31 -13.78 -2.49 -20.51
C ASP A 31 -13.11 -1.23 -19.93
N PHE A 32 -11.93 -0.91 -20.45
CA PHE A 32 -11.38 0.45 -20.36
C PHE A 32 -11.47 1.08 -21.75
N PRO A 33 -12.56 1.81 -22.07
CA PRO A 33 -12.63 2.53 -23.33
C PRO A 33 -11.56 3.62 -23.37
N GLU A 34 -10.85 3.65 -24.48
CA GLU A 34 -9.86 4.64 -24.83
C GLU A 34 -10.58 5.93 -25.24
N ASP A 35 -10.48 7.00 -24.45
CA ASP A 35 -10.91 8.32 -24.92
C ASP A 35 -9.93 9.41 -24.50
N ASP A 36 -8.66 9.16 -24.82
CA ASP A 36 -7.64 10.19 -25.07
C ASP A 36 -6.63 9.57 -26.05
N THR A 37 -6.87 9.79 -27.34
CA THR A 37 -6.16 9.17 -28.47
C THR A 37 -4.75 9.72 -28.72
N SER A 38 -4.05 10.22 -27.70
CA SER A 38 -2.70 10.78 -27.89
C SER A 38 -1.60 10.36 -26.91
N ASP A 39 -1.89 9.62 -25.83
CA ASP A 39 -0.84 9.28 -24.85
C ASP A 39 -0.63 7.77 -24.70
N SER A 40 0.38 7.24 -25.40
CA SER A 40 0.80 5.84 -25.29
C SER A 40 1.28 5.48 -23.87
N ALA A 41 1.75 6.47 -23.10
CA ALA A 41 2.14 6.28 -21.71
C ALA A 41 0.92 6.06 -20.80
N ALA A 42 -0.21 6.72 -21.08
CA ALA A 42 -1.46 6.54 -20.33
C ALA A 42 -2.07 5.14 -20.54
N LYS A 43 -2.04 4.63 -21.78
CA LYS A 43 -2.48 3.26 -22.10
C LYS A 43 -1.62 2.21 -21.38
N PHE A 44 -0.31 2.39 -21.41
CA PHE A 44 0.65 1.50 -20.74
C PHE A 44 0.50 1.55 -19.21
N ALA A 45 0.32 2.75 -18.65
CA ALA A 45 0.07 2.98 -17.23
C ALA A 45 -1.20 2.26 -16.72
N ALA A 46 -2.27 2.31 -17.51
CA ALA A 46 -3.53 1.63 -17.19
C ALA A 46 -3.38 0.10 -17.24
N GLN A 47 -2.69 -0.44 -18.24
CA GLN A 47 -2.42 -1.88 -18.38
C GLN A 47 -1.58 -2.41 -17.21
N ILE A 48 -0.63 -1.60 -16.72
CA ILE A 48 0.19 -1.91 -15.55
C ILE A 48 -0.62 -1.81 -14.26
N ALA A 49 -1.51 -0.83 -14.12
CA ALA A 49 -2.42 -0.75 -12.97
C ALA A 49 -3.34 -1.99 -12.90
N ARG A 50 -3.83 -2.49 -14.04
CA ARG A 50 -4.61 -3.75 -14.12
C ARG A 50 -3.81 -4.95 -13.61
N ALA A 51 -2.56 -5.10 -14.05
CA ALA A 51 -1.68 -6.19 -13.64
C ALA A 51 -1.21 -6.09 -12.17
N SER A 52 -1.32 -4.91 -11.55
CA SER A 52 -0.80 -4.63 -10.21
C SER A 52 -1.80 -4.89 -9.07
N ILE A 53 -3.10 -4.99 -9.38
CA ILE A 53 -4.12 -5.41 -8.41
C ILE A 53 -3.96 -6.91 -8.20
N THR A 54 -3.28 -7.30 -7.13
CA THR A 54 -3.18 -8.72 -6.75
C THR A 54 -4.56 -9.29 -6.44
N ASP A 55 -4.77 -10.59 -6.65
CA ASP A 55 -6.02 -11.27 -6.29
C ASP A 55 -6.46 -10.99 -4.86
N LYS A 56 -5.50 -10.86 -3.94
CA LYS A 56 -5.76 -10.50 -2.54
C LYS A 56 -6.35 -9.09 -2.39
N THR A 57 -5.88 -8.11 -3.16
CA THR A 57 -6.41 -6.74 -3.17
C THR A 57 -7.80 -6.70 -3.81
N ARG A 58 -8.01 -7.46 -4.90
CA ARG A 58 -9.32 -7.59 -5.55
C ARG A 58 -10.36 -8.19 -4.60
N SER A 59 -10.04 -9.31 -3.95
CA SER A 59 -10.93 -9.95 -2.96
C SER A 59 -11.21 -9.02 -1.77
N ASN A 60 -10.21 -8.23 -1.33
CA ASN A 60 -10.42 -7.23 -0.30
C ASN A 60 -11.38 -6.11 -0.74
N HIS A 61 -11.24 -5.58 -1.95
CA HIS A 61 -12.16 -4.57 -2.48
C HIS A 61 -13.58 -5.12 -2.61
N VAL A 62 -13.75 -6.33 -3.15
CA VAL A 62 -15.07 -6.97 -3.25
C VAL A 62 -15.73 -7.09 -1.87
N ARG A 63 -14.98 -7.53 -0.86
CA ARG A 63 -15.49 -7.63 0.52
C ARG A 63 -15.95 -6.28 1.07
N ILE A 64 -15.21 -5.21 0.79
CA ILE A 64 -15.57 -3.85 1.21
C ILE A 64 -16.84 -3.39 0.50
N ILE A 65 -16.94 -3.62 -0.82
CA ILE A 65 -18.11 -3.24 -1.63
C ILE A 65 -19.37 -3.97 -1.14
N LYS A 66 -19.28 -5.29 -0.90
CA LYS A 66 -20.38 -6.06 -0.29
C LYS A 66 -20.81 -5.48 1.06
N ALA A 67 -19.85 -5.14 1.91
CA ALA A 67 -20.14 -4.54 3.21
C ALA A 67 -20.81 -3.15 3.08
N TYR A 68 -20.42 -2.35 2.08
CA TYR A 68 -21.04 -1.05 1.78
C TYR A 68 -22.49 -1.20 1.33
N ILE A 69 -22.75 -2.10 0.37
CA ILE A 69 -24.10 -2.36 -0.15
C ILE A 69 -25.01 -2.85 0.97
N ARG A 70 -24.56 -3.84 1.75
CA ARG A 70 -25.32 -4.39 2.87
C ARG A 70 -25.61 -3.37 3.96
N TYR A 71 -24.68 -2.44 4.20
CA TYR A 71 -24.88 -1.36 5.16
C TYR A 71 -26.05 -0.46 4.75
N HIS A 72 -26.12 -0.05 3.48
CA HIS A 72 -27.16 0.84 3.01
C HIS A 72 -28.51 0.13 2.83
N LEU A 73 -28.53 -1.10 2.32
CA LEU A 73 -29.77 -1.89 2.20
C LEU A 73 -30.44 -2.15 3.56
N ARG A 74 -29.66 -2.36 4.62
CA ARG A 74 -30.20 -2.49 5.98
C ARG A 74 -30.86 -1.21 6.49
N ARG A 75 -30.40 -0.04 6.05
CA ARG A 75 -30.94 1.26 6.48
C ARG A 75 -32.11 1.71 5.61
N ASN A 76 -32.03 1.41 4.32
CA ASN A 76 -33.05 1.71 3.34
C ASN A 76 -33.15 0.53 2.36
N PRO A 77 -34.14 -0.35 2.51
CA PRO A 77 -34.34 -1.48 1.60
C PRO A 77 -34.56 -1.09 0.14
N LYS A 78 -34.96 0.17 -0.13
CA LYS A 78 -35.15 0.72 -1.48
C LYS A 78 -33.87 1.35 -2.05
N TRP A 79 -32.76 1.32 -1.31
CA TRP A 79 -31.50 1.89 -1.78
C TRP A 79 -30.93 1.06 -2.93
N ASN A 80 -30.59 1.72 -4.03
CA ASN A 80 -30.08 1.07 -5.23
C ASN A 80 -28.55 1.21 -5.32
N ALA A 81 -27.83 0.09 -5.24
CA ALA A 81 -26.38 0.05 -5.31
C ALA A 81 -25.77 0.54 -6.63
N LYS A 82 -26.54 0.45 -7.72
CA LYS A 82 -26.13 0.85 -9.08
C LYS A 82 -26.53 2.29 -9.41
N GLU A 83 -27.41 2.88 -8.62
CA GLU A 83 -27.83 4.26 -8.84
C GLU A 83 -26.80 5.22 -8.21
N VAL A 84 -26.38 6.21 -8.99
CA VAL A 84 -25.44 7.23 -8.52
C VAL A 84 -26.13 8.59 -8.58
N THR A 85 -26.38 9.16 -7.41
CA THR A 85 -27.15 10.38 -7.24
C THR A 85 -26.30 11.46 -6.55
N VAL A 86 -26.87 12.66 -6.39
CA VAL A 86 -26.25 13.74 -5.60
C VAL A 86 -25.96 13.32 -4.14
N GLN A 87 -26.69 12.31 -3.64
CA GLN A 87 -26.55 11.80 -2.28
C GLN A 87 -25.36 10.83 -2.12
N THR A 88 -24.85 10.27 -3.22
CA THR A 88 -23.82 9.22 -3.17
C THR A 88 -22.54 9.63 -2.42
N PRO A 89 -22.00 10.85 -2.52
CA PRO A 89 -20.91 11.33 -1.66
C PRO A 89 -21.19 11.21 -0.16
N GLN A 90 -22.42 11.56 0.26
CA GLN A 90 -22.84 11.47 1.66
C GLN A 90 -22.99 10.01 2.11
N ASP A 91 -23.49 9.14 1.24
CA ASP A 91 -23.60 7.70 1.50
C ASP A 91 -22.22 7.07 1.73
N ILE A 92 -21.20 7.50 0.96
CA ILE A 92 -19.80 7.11 1.14
C ILE A 92 -19.30 7.57 2.51
N ASN A 93 -19.46 8.86 2.83
CA ASN A 93 -19.02 9.44 4.10
C ASN A 93 -19.69 8.76 5.29
N MET A 94 -20.98 8.46 5.19
CA MET A 94 -21.75 7.77 6.22
C MET A 94 -21.21 6.35 6.47
N PHE A 95 -20.91 5.59 5.43
CA PHE A 95 -20.30 4.27 5.61
C PHE A 95 -18.88 4.34 6.18
N ILE A 96 -18.05 5.29 5.72
CA ILE A 96 -16.71 5.48 6.28
C ILE A 96 -16.80 5.87 7.76
N THR A 97 -17.79 6.70 8.13
CA THR A 97 -18.08 7.05 9.53
C THR A 97 -18.45 5.82 10.34
N GLN A 98 -19.36 4.97 9.84
CA GLN A 98 -19.71 3.71 10.51
C GLN A 98 -18.47 2.83 10.79
N LYS A 99 -17.53 2.79 9.84
CA LYS A 99 -16.30 2.01 9.97
C LYS A 99 -15.28 2.67 10.91
N CYS A 100 -15.04 3.96 10.76
CA CYS A 100 -13.85 4.61 11.33
C CYS A 100 -14.16 5.59 12.47
N GLY A 101 -15.43 5.82 12.77
CA GLY A 101 -15.85 6.66 13.88
C GLY A 101 -15.42 6.09 15.24
N PRO A 102 -15.49 6.88 16.32
CA PRO A 102 -15.11 6.42 17.66
C PRO A 102 -15.93 5.22 18.11
N ALA A 103 -15.27 4.18 18.64
CA ALA A 103 -15.97 3.00 19.14
C ALA A 103 -16.91 3.33 20.32
N ALA A 104 -16.57 4.36 21.10
CA ALA A 104 -17.39 4.88 22.19
C ALA A 104 -18.78 5.37 21.72
N ASP A 105 -18.88 5.82 20.46
CA ASP A 105 -20.13 6.33 19.88
C ASP A 105 -20.92 5.23 19.13
N GLY A 106 -20.53 3.95 19.29
CA GLY A 106 -21.19 2.81 18.65
C GLY A 106 -20.70 2.49 17.23
N PHE A 107 -19.61 3.11 16.78
CA PHE A 107 -18.97 2.80 15.50
C PHE A 107 -17.97 1.64 15.62
N GLU A 108 -17.45 1.14 14.48
CA GLU A 108 -16.51 0.01 14.48
C GLU A 108 -15.08 0.36 14.94
N GLY A 109 -14.74 1.66 15.13
CA GLY A 109 -13.44 2.06 15.65
C GLY A 109 -12.25 1.74 14.76
N ARG A 110 -12.44 1.53 13.45
CA ARG A 110 -11.36 1.15 12.53
C ARG A 110 -10.39 2.31 12.29
N LYS A 111 -9.17 1.95 11.87
CA LYS A 111 -8.08 2.90 11.59
C LYS A 111 -8.32 3.70 10.32
N TYR A 112 -7.67 4.85 10.19
CA TYR A 112 -7.73 5.68 8.96
C TYR A 112 -7.38 4.90 7.67
N SER A 113 -6.47 3.91 7.75
CA SER A 113 -6.16 3.05 6.60
C SER A 113 -7.38 2.30 6.05
N THR A 114 -8.38 2.00 6.90
CA THR A 114 -9.65 1.41 6.47
C THR A 114 -10.46 2.40 5.64
N ALA A 115 -10.50 3.67 6.01
CA ALA A 115 -11.15 4.73 5.21
C ALA A 115 -10.50 4.86 3.82
N VAL A 116 -9.17 4.81 3.77
CA VAL A 116 -8.41 4.87 2.50
C VAL A 116 -8.73 3.66 1.61
N SER A 117 -8.72 2.45 2.17
CA SER A 117 -9.11 1.23 1.44
C SER A 117 -10.58 1.26 1.00
N THR A 118 -11.48 1.79 1.83
CA THR A 118 -12.90 1.96 1.48
C THR A 118 -13.07 2.90 0.30
N ARG A 119 -12.44 4.08 0.32
CA ARG A 119 -12.50 5.03 -0.81
C ARG A 119 -11.96 4.40 -2.09
N ALA A 120 -10.88 3.64 -2.02
CA ALA A 120 -10.30 2.95 -3.18
C ALA A 120 -11.24 1.87 -3.74
N ALA A 121 -11.81 1.03 -2.89
CA ALA A 121 -12.76 -0.02 -3.29
C ALA A 121 -14.03 0.57 -3.93
N LEU A 122 -14.59 1.63 -3.35
CA LEU A 122 -15.77 2.31 -3.90
C LEU A 122 -15.45 3.05 -5.20
N THR A 123 -14.22 3.56 -5.36
CA THR A 123 -13.79 4.13 -6.64
C THR A 123 -13.79 3.08 -7.73
N LEU A 124 -13.33 1.86 -7.43
CA LEU A 124 -13.42 0.73 -8.36
C LEU A 124 -14.88 0.41 -8.69
N TRP A 125 -15.74 0.28 -7.68
CA TRP A 125 -17.16 0.01 -7.86
C TRP A 125 -17.85 1.03 -8.78
N TYR A 126 -17.73 2.32 -8.49
CA TYR A 126 -18.42 3.36 -9.26
C TYR A 126 -17.91 3.49 -10.69
N ARG A 127 -16.63 3.18 -10.95
CA ARG A 127 -16.11 3.05 -12.32
C ARG A 127 -16.72 1.86 -13.04
N THR A 128 -16.83 0.73 -12.34
CA THR A 128 -17.40 -0.51 -12.86
C THR A 128 -18.86 -0.34 -13.29
N ILE A 129 -19.70 0.32 -12.48
CA ILE A 129 -21.12 0.49 -12.81
C ILE A 129 -21.40 1.67 -13.75
N ARG A 130 -20.41 2.54 -14.00
CA ARG A 130 -20.49 3.69 -14.91
C ARG A 130 -19.23 3.77 -15.79
N PRO A 131 -19.02 2.82 -16.71
CA PRO A 131 -17.78 2.72 -17.50
C PRO A 131 -17.53 3.94 -18.40
N ASN A 132 -18.60 4.60 -18.85
CA ASN A 132 -18.53 5.76 -19.75
C ASN A 132 -18.51 7.11 -19.00
N GLU A 133 -18.41 7.10 -17.67
CA GLU A 133 -18.40 8.32 -16.88
C GLU A 133 -16.99 8.88 -16.70
N SER A 134 -16.88 10.20 -16.63
CA SER A 134 -15.59 10.85 -16.44
C SER A 134 -14.96 10.45 -15.10
N ILE A 135 -13.64 10.27 -15.07
CA ILE A 135 -12.89 10.01 -13.84
C ILE A 135 -12.51 11.27 -13.07
N VAL A 136 -12.96 12.44 -13.52
CA VAL A 136 -12.67 13.74 -12.91
C VAL A 136 -13.46 13.94 -11.61
N GLU A 137 -13.25 15.11 -10.99
CA GLU A 137 -13.97 15.53 -9.80
C GLU A 137 -15.49 15.48 -9.99
N TRP A 138 -16.19 15.01 -8.95
CA TRP A 138 -17.66 14.98 -8.93
C TRP A 138 -18.24 16.40 -8.92
N ARG A 139 -18.92 16.77 -10.00
CA ARG A 139 -19.50 18.11 -10.17
C ARG A 139 -20.81 18.05 -10.93
N MET A 140 -21.65 19.04 -10.68
CA MET A 140 -22.83 19.28 -11.49
C MET A 140 -22.41 20.00 -12.77
N GLU A 141 -22.77 19.45 -13.91
CA GLU A 141 -22.61 20.09 -15.21
C GLU A 141 -23.67 21.19 -15.36
N GLU A 142 -23.25 22.41 -15.74
CA GLU A 142 -24.14 23.57 -15.71
C GLU A 142 -25.29 23.47 -16.73
N ASP A 143 -25.00 22.89 -17.89
CA ASP A 143 -25.91 22.79 -19.03
C ASP A 143 -26.97 21.70 -18.84
N THR A 144 -26.54 20.50 -18.43
CA THR A 144 -27.43 19.33 -18.31
C THR A 144 -28.04 19.20 -16.92
N LYS A 145 -27.54 19.95 -15.93
CA LYS A 145 -27.80 19.76 -14.48
C LYS A 145 -27.51 18.33 -14.01
N ALA A 146 -26.81 17.53 -14.80
CA ALA A 146 -26.44 16.17 -14.45
C ALA A 146 -25.17 16.18 -13.61
N TRP A 147 -25.08 15.22 -12.68
CA TRP A 147 -23.86 15.02 -11.91
C TRP A 147 -22.92 14.07 -12.64
N ARG A 148 -21.74 14.58 -12.96
CA ARG A 148 -20.67 13.87 -13.66
C ARG A 148 -19.43 13.73 -12.79
N GLY A 149 -18.56 12.78 -13.16
CA GLY A 149 -17.35 12.47 -12.40
C GLY A 149 -17.51 11.27 -11.46
N LEU A 150 -16.53 11.09 -10.56
CA LEU A 150 -16.56 10.02 -9.56
C LEU A 150 -17.00 10.53 -8.19
N PRO A 151 -18.07 10.00 -7.58
CA PRO A 151 -18.55 10.43 -6.26
C PRO A 151 -17.49 10.38 -5.15
N THR A 152 -16.57 9.41 -5.23
CA THR A 152 -15.44 9.24 -4.30
C THR A 152 -14.38 10.35 -4.41
N ARG A 153 -14.38 11.10 -5.51
CA ARG A 153 -13.54 12.28 -5.77
C ARG A 153 -14.27 13.59 -5.52
N SER A 154 -15.46 13.57 -4.95
CA SER A 154 -16.17 14.81 -4.60
C SER A 154 -15.38 15.66 -3.59
N PRO A 155 -15.57 16.99 -3.62
CA PRO A 155 -15.05 17.88 -2.59
C PRO A 155 -15.49 17.44 -1.18
N GLU A 156 -16.71 16.93 -1.07
CA GLU A 156 -17.29 16.49 0.20
C GLU A 156 -16.54 15.29 0.79
N VAL A 157 -16.35 14.22 0.02
CA VAL A 157 -15.58 13.04 0.46
C VAL A 157 -14.13 13.42 0.73
N SER A 158 -13.54 14.30 -0.08
CA SER A 158 -12.15 14.74 0.09
C SER A 158 -11.95 15.51 1.39
N ARG A 159 -12.82 16.48 1.70
CA ARG A 159 -12.78 17.23 2.97
C ARG A 159 -13.03 16.31 4.17
N PHE A 160 -13.98 15.39 4.05
CA PHE A 160 -14.26 14.40 5.10
C PHE A 160 -13.03 13.54 5.40
N MET A 161 -12.35 13.01 4.38
CA MET A 161 -11.14 12.20 4.54
C MET A 161 -10.02 12.98 5.23
N ILE A 162 -9.78 14.24 4.84
CA ILE A 162 -8.78 15.11 5.49
C ILE A 162 -9.14 15.37 6.96
N GLY A 163 -10.41 15.62 7.25
CA GLY A 163 -10.89 15.81 8.61
C GLY A 163 -10.69 14.56 9.47
N LEU A 164 -11.08 13.40 8.94
CA LEU A 164 -10.93 12.11 9.60
C LEU A 164 -9.45 11.81 9.87
N GLU A 165 -8.55 12.05 8.91
CA GLU A 165 -7.11 11.88 9.09
C GLU A 165 -6.56 12.70 10.25
N LYS A 166 -6.92 13.99 10.31
CA LYS A 166 -6.51 14.89 11.40
C LYS A 166 -7.06 14.43 12.75
N THR A 167 -8.32 14.00 12.80
CA THR A 167 -8.94 13.49 14.02
C THR A 167 -8.27 12.20 14.50
N LYS A 168 -7.98 11.28 13.60
CA LYS A 168 -7.28 10.03 13.91
C LYS A 168 -5.83 10.27 14.35
N ALA A 169 -5.12 11.17 13.70
CA ALA A 169 -3.78 11.58 14.11
C ALA A 169 -3.77 12.20 15.52
N LYS A 170 -4.75 13.08 15.84
CA LYS A 170 -4.92 13.65 17.19
C LYS A 170 -5.23 12.58 18.24
N ALA A 171 -5.95 11.52 17.87
CA ALA A 171 -6.22 10.36 18.73
C ALA A 171 -5.00 9.43 18.87
N GLY A 172 -3.83 9.80 18.35
CA GLY A 172 -2.60 9.01 18.44
C GLY A 172 -2.44 7.95 17.35
N GLU A 173 -3.38 7.84 16.41
CA GLU A 173 -3.23 6.98 15.22
C GLU A 173 -2.33 7.68 14.18
N VAL A 174 -1.04 7.83 14.50
CA VAL A 174 -0.05 8.34 13.55
C VAL A 174 0.35 7.19 12.61
N SER A 175 0.16 7.38 11.31
CA SER A 175 0.71 6.48 10.29
C SER A 175 2.24 6.61 10.30
N GLN A 176 2.92 5.84 11.15
CA GLN A 176 4.37 5.79 11.19
C GLN A 176 4.88 5.03 9.96
N SER A 177 4.95 5.72 8.83
CA SER A 177 5.80 5.26 7.73
C SER A 177 7.26 5.51 8.12
N ALA A 178 8.19 4.65 7.69
CA ALA A 178 9.63 4.88 7.86
C ALA A 178 10.11 6.23 7.28
N ARG A 179 9.29 6.88 6.43
CA ARG A 179 9.51 8.24 5.90
C ARG A 179 9.34 9.36 6.94
N ALA A 180 8.93 9.04 8.17
CA ALA A 180 8.80 10.00 9.26
C ALA A 180 10.02 10.05 10.20
N LEU A 181 11.09 9.30 9.91
CA LEU A 181 12.31 9.32 10.73
C LEU A 181 13.11 10.61 10.47
N SER A 182 13.46 11.32 11.54
CA SER A 182 14.38 12.45 11.51
C SER A 182 15.84 11.99 11.52
N LEU A 183 16.77 12.90 11.22
CA LEU A 183 18.21 12.65 11.37
C LEU A 183 18.55 12.19 12.80
N GLN A 184 17.93 12.81 13.81
CA GLN A 184 18.15 12.46 15.21
C GLN A 184 17.66 11.04 15.52
N ASP A 185 16.55 10.61 14.91
CA ASP A 185 16.07 9.23 15.06
C ASP A 185 17.05 8.23 14.45
N MET A 186 17.65 8.56 13.31
CA MET A 186 18.69 7.72 12.67
C MET A 186 19.94 7.61 13.52
N HIS A 187 20.38 8.70 14.16
CA HIS A 187 21.51 8.66 15.11
C HIS A 187 21.21 7.79 16.34
N ARG A 188 20.02 7.94 16.93
CA ARG A 188 19.59 7.10 18.06
C ARG A 188 19.52 5.64 17.67
N LEU A 189 18.99 5.34 16.47
CA LEU A 189 18.94 3.98 15.95
C LEU A 189 20.34 3.41 15.72
N HIS A 190 21.27 4.19 15.17
CA HIS A 190 22.67 3.80 15.02
C HIS A 190 23.26 3.41 16.38
N ASP A 191 23.15 4.28 17.38
CA ASP A 191 23.76 4.05 18.69
C ASP A 191 23.16 2.84 19.41
N LEU A 192 21.85 2.63 19.28
CA LEU A 192 21.17 1.46 19.81
C LEU A 192 21.61 0.16 19.11
N CYS A 193 21.68 0.16 17.78
CA CYS A 193 21.98 -1.03 17.00
C CYS A 193 23.46 -1.42 17.02
N LEU A 194 24.35 -0.49 17.39
CA LEU A 194 25.80 -0.70 17.41
C LEU A 194 26.38 -0.56 18.82
N ASP A 195 25.56 -0.74 19.86
CA ASP A 195 26.03 -0.75 21.24
C ASP A 195 27.10 -1.84 21.43
N PRO A 196 28.34 -1.48 21.80
CA PRO A 196 29.41 -2.45 22.01
C PRO A 196 29.16 -3.40 23.19
N LYS A 197 28.18 -3.12 24.05
CA LYS A 197 27.81 -3.96 25.20
C LYS A 197 26.79 -5.05 24.83
N ALA A 198 26.19 -4.99 23.64
CA ALA A 198 25.21 -5.97 23.20
C ALA A 198 25.86 -7.34 22.96
N SER A 199 25.08 -8.42 23.06
CA SER A 199 25.56 -9.75 22.67
C SER A 199 25.92 -9.80 21.18
N ILE A 200 26.76 -10.76 20.78
CA ILE A 200 27.15 -10.92 19.36
C ILE A 200 25.93 -11.07 18.45
N ALA A 201 24.91 -11.80 18.89
CA ALA A 201 23.67 -11.98 18.12
C ALA A 201 22.89 -10.68 17.96
N GLU A 202 22.75 -9.91 19.04
CA GLU A 202 22.09 -8.60 19.01
C GLU A 202 22.85 -7.58 18.17
N GLN A 203 24.18 -7.57 18.26
CA GLN A 203 25.04 -6.69 17.50
C GLN A 203 24.92 -6.96 16.00
N ARG A 204 25.01 -8.24 15.58
CA ARG A 204 24.86 -8.62 14.17
C ARG A 204 23.47 -8.31 13.65
N ALA A 205 22.42 -8.62 14.42
CA ALA A 205 21.04 -8.28 14.06
C ALA A 205 20.83 -6.75 14.01
N GLY A 206 21.50 -6.02 14.90
CA GLY A 206 21.52 -4.56 14.97
C GLY A 206 22.14 -3.95 13.71
N ILE A 207 23.31 -4.42 13.27
CA ILE A 207 23.98 -3.96 12.05
C ILE A 207 23.07 -4.15 10.83
N ILE A 208 22.46 -5.33 10.69
CA ILE A 208 21.55 -5.65 9.58
C ILE A 208 20.32 -4.73 9.61
N ARG A 209 19.70 -4.56 10.79
CA ARG A 209 18.54 -3.69 10.98
C ARG A 209 18.87 -2.24 10.65
N TYR A 210 19.92 -1.69 11.25
CA TYR A 210 20.35 -0.31 11.04
C TYR A 210 20.65 -0.05 9.57
N THR A 211 21.35 -0.95 8.89
CA THR A 211 21.67 -0.81 7.46
C THR A 211 20.39 -0.77 6.61
N ALA A 212 19.42 -1.63 6.90
CA ALA A 212 18.13 -1.61 6.21
C ALA A 212 17.36 -0.29 6.46
N TYR A 213 17.31 0.21 7.69
CA TYR A 213 16.64 1.49 7.96
C TYR A 213 17.37 2.68 7.34
N LEU A 214 18.71 2.68 7.32
CA LEU A 214 19.51 3.73 6.69
C LEU A 214 19.25 3.79 5.18
N LEU A 215 19.27 2.64 4.50
CA LEU A 215 18.97 2.60 3.06
C LEU A 215 17.51 3.01 2.80
N ALA A 216 16.56 2.59 3.64
CA ALA A 216 15.17 3.00 3.52
C ALA A 216 15.00 4.53 3.64
N TRP A 217 15.72 5.13 4.58
CA TRP A 217 15.71 6.56 4.82
C TRP A 217 16.38 7.35 3.69
N LEU A 218 17.60 6.98 3.27
CA LEU A 218 18.35 7.67 2.22
C LEU A 218 17.71 7.53 0.83
N MET A 219 17.13 6.37 0.53
CA MET A 219 16.54 6.08 -0.78
C MET A 219 15.02 6.38 -0.83
N MET A 220 14.42 6.83 0.28
CA MET A 220 12.99 7.10 0.43
C MET A 220 12.07 5.90 0.18
N LEU A 221 12.58 4.70 0.47
CA LEU A 221 11.94 3.43 0.23
C LEU A 221 11.13 2.95 1.44
N ARG A 222 10.13 2.10 1.19
CA ARG A 222 9.48 1.33 2.25
C ARG A 222 10.38 0.20 2.72
N ILE A 223 10.19 -0.27 3.95
CA ILE A 223 11.02 -1.36 4.49
C ILE A 223 10.89 -2.65 3.65
N GLU A 224 9.70 -2.91 3.10
CA GLU A 224 9.46 -4.06 2.22
C GLU A 224 10.17 -3.95 0.86
N GLU A 225 10.54 -2.73 0.45
CA GLU A 225 11.30 -2.47 -0.77
C GLU A 225 12.81 -2.62 -0.48
N VAL A 226 13.27 -2.16 0.68
CA VAL A 226 14.69 -2.21 1.07
C VAL A 226 15.19 -3.60 1.42
N VAL A 227 14.32 -4.54 1.81
CA VAL A 227 14.76 -5.93 2.05
C VAL A 227 14.86 -6.78 0.78
N ARG A 228 14.51 -6.22 -0.40
CA ARG A 228 14.56 -6.90 -1.71
C ARG A 228 15.86 -6.82 -2.52
N PRO A 229 16.76 -5.82 -2.35
CA PRO A 229 18.03 -5.81 -3.06
C PRO A 229 18.73 -7.16 -2.94
N GLN A 230 19.34 -7.58 -4.02
CA GLN A 230 20.23 -8.73 -4.04
C GLN A 230 21.68 -8.25 -3.89
N PHE A 231 22.62 -9.16 -3.62
CA PHE A 231 24.04 -8.80 -3.69
C PHE A 231 24.42 -8.22 -5.05
N SER A 232 23.86 -8.76 -6.14
CA SER A 232 24.03 -8.24 -7.51
C SER A 232 23.41 -6.87 -7.75
N SER A 233 22.57 -6.38 -6.83
CA SER A 233 21.99 -5.04 -6.89
C SER A 233 22.95 -3.95 -6.40
N VAL A 234 24.01 -4.32 -5.68
CA VAL A 234 24.98 -3.38 -5.12
C VAL A 234 26.21 -3.39 -6.02
N ASP A 235 26.44 -2.29 -6.73
CA ASP A 235 27.61 -2.11 -7.57
C ASP A 235 28.68 -1.30 -6.81
N MET A 236 29.78 -1.98 -6.52
CA MET A 236 30.99 -1.40 -5.94
C MET A 236 32.09 -1.46 -6.99
N ILE A 237 32.31 -0.33 -7.66
CA ILE A 237 33.34 -0.20 -8.70
C ILE A 237 34.71 -0.35 -8.03
N PRO A 238 35.57 -1.29 -8.48
CA PRO A 238 36.90 -1.47 -7.89
C PRO A 238 37.73 -0.18 -7.93
N GLY A 239 38.25 0.23 -6.77
CA GLY A 239 39.04 1.47 -6.63
C GLY A 239 38.20 2.72 -6.29
N GLU A 240 36.89 2.68 -6.50
CA GLU A 240 35.96 3.73 -6.06
C GLU A 240 35.68 3.59 -4.56
N ARG A 241 35.80 4.70 -3.83
CA ARG A 241 35.56 4.77 -2.38
C ARG A 241 34.58 5.87 -2.00
N GLU A 242 34.28 6.78 -2.91
CA GLU A 242 33.43 7.93 -2.68
C GLU A 242 31.96 7.57 -2.71
N TYR A 243 31.57 6.53 -3.45
CA TYR A 243 30.17 6.13 -3.54
C TYR A 243 29.98 4.64 -3.80
N VAL A 244 28.74 4.20 -3.58
CA VAL A 244 28.21 2.90 -3.99
C VAL A 244 26.94 3.13 -4.80
N GLU A 245 26.70 2.30 -5.81
CA GLU A 245 25.45 2.34 -6.56
C GLU A 245 24.56 1.18 -6.15
N ILE A 246 23.31 1.48 -5.79
CA ILE A 246 22.31 0.47 -5.46
C ILE A 246 21.21 0.54 -6.51
N SER A 247 21.02 -0.56 -7.23
CA SER A 247 19.98 -0.72 -8.23
C SER A 247 18.84 -1.59 -7.70
N LEU A 248 17.61 -1.09 -7.77
CA LEU A 248 16.44 -1.93 -7.51
C LEU A 248 15.83 -2.38 -8.82
N ILE A 249 15.71 -3.70 -8.98
CA ILE A 249 14.83 -4.27 -10.00
C ILE A 249 13.40 -3.93 -9.56
N THR A 250 12.87 -2.84 -10.11
CA THR A 250 11.50 -2.45 -9.80
C THR A 250 10.54 -3.54 -10.26
N ARG A 251 9.69 -4.00 -9.34
CA ARG A 251 8.39 -4.55 -9.73
C ARG A 251 7.30 -4.24 -8.71
N LYS A 252 6.49 -3.24 -9.07
CA LYS A 252 5.02 -3.12 -8.94
C LYS A 252 4.51 -1.67 -9.15
N SER A 253 5.39 -0.66 -9.27
CA SER A 253 4.95 0.73 -9.44
C SER A 253 5.73 1.57 -10.45
N ALA A 254 6.82 1.07 -11.05
CA ALA A 254 7.51 1.77 -12.13
C ALA A 254 6.98 1.28 -13.48
N GLN A 255 6.24 2.16 -14.16
CA GLN A 255 5.50 1.90 -15.39
C GLN A 255 6.39 1.86 -16.66
N THR A 256 7.69 1.56 -16.59
CA THR A 256 8.59 1.70 -17.76
C THR A 256 9.74 0.69 -17.85
N GLY A 257 9.88 -0.27 -16.94
CA GLY A 257 11.03 -1.19 -16.95
C GLY A 257 12.38 -0.49 -16.68
N VAL A 258 12.33 0.76 -16.19
CA VAL A 258 13.52 1.53 -15.82
C VAL A 258 14.04 1.02 -14.49
N THR A 259 15.26 0.48 -14.51
CA THR A 259 16.02 0.22 -13.29
C THR A 259 16.27 1.55 -12.59
N HIS A 260 15.77 1.70 -11.37
CA HIS A 260 16.13 2.85 -10.54
C HIS A 260 17.45 2.54 -9.84
N SER A 261 18.44 3.38 -10.09
CA SER A 261 19.73 3.37 -9.39
C SER A 261 19.84 4.56 -8.46
N TRP A 262 20.37 4.33 -7.27
CA TRP A 262 20.74 5.36 -6.31
C TRP A 262 22.25 5.36 -6.14
N ARG A 263 22.86 6.52 -6.34
CA ARG A 263 24.25 6.75 -5.99
C ARG A 263 24.33 7.26 -4.56
N LEU A 264 24.89 6.46 -3.67
CA LEU A 264 25.00 6.77 -2.25
C LEU A 264 26.46 7.08 -1.91
N TYR A 265 26.72 8.32 -1.55
CA TYR A 265 28.07 8.81 -1.25
C TYR A 265 28.51 8.45 0.17
N ALA A 266 29.81 8.21 0.33
CA ALA A 266 30.45 8.18 1.62
C ALA A 266 30.24 9.53 2.33
N ASN A 267 29.92 9.45 3.62
CA ASN A 267 29.74 10.62 4.47
C ASN A 267 30.73 10.55 5.63
N ASP A 268 31.88 11.20 5.46
CA ASP A 268 32.89 11.26 6.52
C ASP A 268 32.60 12.36 7.55
N LEU A 269 31.75 13.34 7.21
CA LEU A 269 31.30 14.38 8.14
C LEU A 269 30.35 13.80 9.20
N ASP A 270 29.49 12.87 8.80
CA ASP A 270 28.61 12.14 9.71
C ASP A 270 28.69 10.62 9.48
N PRO A 271 29.63 9.95 10.17
CA PRO A 271 29.82 8.51 10.07
C PRO A 271 28.58 7.69 10.46
N LYS A 272 27.66 8.25 11.24
CA LYS A 272 26.44 7.57 11.73
C LYS A 272 25.32 7.54 10.71
N ILE A 273 25.49 8.16 9.55
CA ILE A 273 24.55 8.06 8.41
C ILE A 273 25.29 7.73 7.11
N CYS A 274 26.54 7.27 7.20
CA CYS A 274 27.34 6.94 6.04
C CYS A 274 26.92 5.58 5.44
N PRO A 275 26.36 5.54 4.22
CA PRO A 275 25.87 4.31 3.60
C PRO A 275 27.02 3.34 3.26
N VAL A 276 28.16 3.87 2.82
CA VAL A 276 29.35 3.06 2.51
C VAL A 276 29.87 2.36 3.77
N ARG A 277 29.98 3.07 4.90
CA ARG A 277 30.40 2.48 6.18
C ARG A 277 29.38 1.44 6.69
N ALA A 278 28.09 1.69 6.51
CA ALA A 278 27.05 0.72 6.87
C ALA A 278 27.19 -0.59 6.07
N LEU A 279 27.41 -0.50 4.76
CA LEU A 279 27.61 -1.67 3.89
C LEU A 279 28.91 -2.41 4.19
N ILE A 280 29.99 -1.71 4.50
CA ILE A 280 31.25 -2.35 4.94
C ILE A 280 31.01 -3.14 6.23
N ARG A 281 30.32 -2.55 7.22
CA ARG A 281 29.96 -3.25 8.47
C ARG A 281 29.06 -4.46 8.22
N LEU A 282 28.13 -4.35 7.27
CA LEU A 282 27.28 -5.46 6.85
C LEU A 282 28.12 -6.59 6.24
N ALA A 283 29.05 -6.27 5.34
CA ALA A 283 29.96 -7.25 4.73
C ALA A 283 30.85 -7.93 5.78
N MET A 284 31.43 -7.17 6.72
CA MET A 284 32.21 -7.71 7.84
C MET A 284 31.37 -8.63 8.74
N THR A 285 30.08 -8.36 8.89
CA THR A 285 29.15 -9.19 9.67
C THR A 285 28.90 -10.54 8.99
N TYR A 286 28.88 -10.56 7.67
CA TYR A 286 28.73 -11.77 6.85
C TYR A 286 30.00 -12.61 6.81
N GLY A 287 31.17 -11.96 6.74
CA GLY A 287 32.46 -12.62 6.66
C GLY A 287 32.71 -13.30 5.32
N ASP A 288 33.88 -13.91 5.18
CA ASP A 288 34.40 -14.37 3.88
C ASP A 288 33.70 -15.61 3.31
N ASN A 289 32.93 -16.32 4.15
CA ASN A 289 32.27 -17.58 3.79
C ASN A 289 30.86 -17.37 3.19
N VAL A 290 30.41 -16.12 3.03
CA VAL A 290 29.09 -15.83 2.45
C VAL A 290 29.15 -15.83 0.94
N ARG A 291 28.24 -16.59 0.33
CA ARG A 291 28.05 -16.55 -1.12
C ARG A 291 27.39 -15.21 -1.47
N LEU A 292 28.10 -14.37 -2.22
CA LEU A 292 27.63 -13.05 -2.68
C LEU A 292 26.58 -13.16 -3.80
N SER A 293 25.52 -13.93 -3.57
CA SER A 293 24.42 -14.15 -4.52
C SER A 293 23.10 -14.24 -3.78
N GLY A 294 22.03 -13.72 -4.37
CA GLY A 294 20.70 -13.73 -3.74
C GLY A 294 20.48 -12.52 -2.82
N PRO A 295 19.55 -12.61 -1.86
CA PRO A 295 19.12 -11.45 -1.06
C PRO A 295 20.26 -10.83 -0.23
N LEU A 296 20.32 -9.50 -0.22
CA LEU A 296 21.35 -8.73 0.50
C LEU A 296 21.19 -8.83 2.02
N PHE A 297 19.96 -8.93 2.54
CA PHE A 297 19.67 -8.93 3.97
C PHE A 297 19.35 -10.35 4.48
N LEU A 298 20.25 -10.88 5.30
CA LEU A 298 20.20 -12.26 5.82
C LEU A 298 19.74 -12.29 7.28
N ARG A 299 19.09 -13.38 7.72
CA ARG A 299 18.71 -13.53 9.14
C ARG A 299 19.90 -13.92 10.01
N VAL A 300 19.88 -13.44 11.25
CA VAL A 300 20.78 -13.84 12.33
C VAL A 300 20.00 -14.77 13.25
N ASN A 301 20.54 -15.95 13.55
CA ASN A 301 19.93 -16.87 14.51
C ASN A 301 20.22 -16.45 15.97
N ALA A 302 19.62 -17.12 16.95
CA ALA A 302 19.82 -16.81 18.37
C ALA A 302 21.30 -16.93 18.83
N ALA A 303 22.10 -17.75 18.15
CA ALA A 303 23.53 -17.90 18.40
C ALA A 303 24.39 -16.86 17.67
N GLY A 304 23.79 -15.93 16.91
CA GLY A 304 24.49 -14.91 16.15
C GLY A 304 25.01 -15.35 14.79
N ALA A 305 24.75 -16.59 14.35
CA ALA A 305 25.18 -17.06 13.03
C ALA A 305 24.26 -16.55 11.92
N ILE A 306 24.87 -16.23 10.77
CA ILE A 306 24.16 -15.76 9.57
C ILE A 306 23.56 -16.95 8.83
N ASN A 307 22.25 -16.92 8.61
CA ASN A 307 21.54 -17.97 7.91
C ASN A 307 21.24 -17.56 6.46
N GLN A 308 22.06 -18.03 5.52
CA GLN A 308 21.88 -17.78 4.09
C GLN A 308 20.61 -18.42 3.52
N ALA A 309 20.14 -19.52 4.11
CA ALA A 309 18.92 -20.21 3.68
C ALA A 309 17.63 -19.49 4.13
N GLN A 310 17.74 -18.51 5.02
CA GLN A 310 16.60 -17.75 5.54
C GLN A 310 16.83 -16.24 5.36
N PRO A 311 16.62 -15.70 4.16
CA PRO A 311 16.68 -14.27 3.94
C PRO A 311 15.60 -13.52 4.73
N ILE A 312 15.86 -12.25 5.03
CA ILE A 312 14.84 -11.35 5.56
C ILE A 312 13.90 -11.00 4.40
N VAL A 313 12.81 -11.76 4.27
CA VAL A 313 11.75 -11.48 3.30
C VAL A 313 10.57 -10.81 3.99
N SER A 314 10.00 -9.78 3.35
CA SER A 314 8.62 -9.39 3.64
C SER A 314 7.74 -10.60 3.31
N SER A 315 6.94 -11.08 4.26
CA SER A 315 6.08 -12.26 4.08
C SER A 315 5.11 -12.06 2.90
N SER A 316 5.54 -12.50 1.72
CA SER A 316 4.71 -12.64 0.53
C SER A 316 5.13 -13.94 -0.16
N GLY A 317 4.41 -15.02 0.18
CA GLY A 317 4.46 -16.29 -0.52
C GLY A 317 5.38 -17.34 0.10
N SER A 318 4.91 -18.00 1.15
CA SER A 318 5.23 -19.42 1.31
C SER A 318 4.26 -20.21 0.43
N PRO A 319 4.72 -21.01 -0.55
CA PRO A 319 3.90 -22.11 -1.04
C PRO A 319 3.78 -23.08 0.12
N SER A 320 2.55 -23.33 0.56
CA SER A 320 2.23 -24.47 1.41
C SER A 320 2.60 -25.74 0.64
N SER A 321 3.77 -26.29 0.95
CA SER A 321 4.12 -27.66 0.57
C SER A 321 3.34 -28.62 1.45
N PHE A 322 2.62 -29.49 0.76
CA PHE A 322 1.89 -30.67 1.22
C PHE A 322 2.50 -31.39 2.43
N GLY A 323 1.60 -31.77 3.33
CA GLY A 323 1.64 -32.89 4.27
C GLY A 323 0.21 -33.25 4.60
#